data_AF-A0A850R111-F1
#
_entry.id   AF-A0A850R111-F1
#
_cell.length_a   1.000
_cell.length_b   1.000
_cell.length_c   1.000
_cell.angle_alpha   90.00
_cell.angle_beta   90.00
_cell.angle_gamma   90.00
#
_symmetry.space_group_name_H-M   'P 1'
#
loop_
_entity.id
_entity.type
_entity.pdbx_description
1 polymer ?
#
loop_
_entity_poly.entity_id
_entity_poly.type
_entity_poly.pdbx_seq_one_letter_code
_entity_poly.pdbx_strand_id
1 'polypeptide(L)' 'MSLNSQFILILFEIKNPNIIIDQITEQILYRSPQKWRVQAIQAHLTYPIELCPHCHLTKLVKNGF' A
#
# COMPACT_ATOMS: atom_id res chain seq x y z
N MET A 1 -6.33 20.10 6.16
CA MET A 1 -5.32 20.22 5.10
C MET A 1 -5.05 18.81 4.59
N SER A 2 -5.48 18.47 3.38
CA SER A 2 -5.24 17.14 2.81
C SER A 2 -3.76 17.03 2.43
N LEU A 3 -3.00 16.23 3.17
CA LEU A 3 -1.68 15.79 2.73
C LEU A 3 -1.86 15.11 1.37
N ASN A 4 -1.19 15.66 0.35
CA ASN A 4 -1.23 15.11 -1.00
C ASN A 4 -0.68 13.67 -0.94
N SER A 5 -1.41 12.70 -1.48
CA SER A 5 -1.12 11.26 -1.41
C SER A 5 0.31 10.92 -1.84
N GLN A 6 0.86 11.71 -2.78
CA GLN A 6 2.26 11.61 -3.23
C GLN A 6 3.28 11.89 -2.12
N PHE A 7 3.02 12.84 -1.22
CA PHE A 7 3.93 13.17 -0.13
C PHE A 7 4.04 12.03 0.90
N ILE A 8 2.92 11.34 1.15
CA ILE A 8 2.87 10.20 2.06
C ILE A 8 3.62 9.00 1.47
N LEU A 9 3.50 8.74 0.15
CA LEU A 9 4.30 7.72 -0.54
C LEU A 9 5.81 7.99 -0.42
N ILE A 10 6.23 9.25 -0.55
CA ILE A 10 7.63 9.67 -0.40
C ILE A 10 8.11 9.44 1.03
N LEU A 11 7.32 9.82 2.05
CA LEU A 11 7.67 9.63 3.45
C LEU A 11 7.86 8.17 3.86
N PHE A 12 7.05 7.26 3.31
CA PHE A 12 7.14 5.83 3.59
C PHE A 12 8.10 5.09 2.64
N GLU A 13 8.84 5.81 1.81
CA GLU A 13 9.72 5.25 0.77
C GLU A 13 9.01 4.24 -0.16
N ILE A 14 7.69 4.38 -0.33
CA ILE A 14 6.89 3.55 -1.20
C ILE A 14 7.12 4.05 -2.64
N LYS A 15 8.20 3.56 -3.25
CA LYS A 15 8.62 3.90 -4.61
C LYS A 15 8.02 2.96 -5.67
N ASN A 16 7.25 1.96 -5.25
CA ASN A 16 6.76 0.95 -6.19
C ASN A 16 5.63 1.53 -7.04
N PRO A 17 5.79 1.62 -8.37
CA PRO A 17 4.77 2.14 -9.27
C PRO A 17 3.51 1.24 -9.33
N ASN A 18 3.60 0.01 -8.82
CA ASN A 18 2.47 -0.92 -8.76
C ASN A 18 1.64 -0.78 -7.48
N ILE A 19 1.87 0.25 -6.67
CA ILE A 19 1.07 0.57 -5.50
C ILE A 19 0.36 1.88 -5.77
N ILE A 20 -0.97 1.84 -5.88
CA ILE A 20 -1.79 3.03 -6.08
C ILE A 20 -2.57 3.28 -4.79
N ILE A 21 -2.42 4.48 -4.23
CA ILE A 21 -3.20 4.91 -3.05
C ILE A 21 -4.58 5.36 -3.50
N ASP A 22 -5.60 4.73 -2.94
CA ASP A 22 -7.00 5.13 -3.12
C ASP A 22 -7.38 6.25 -2.16
N GLN A 23 -7.06 6.04 -0.88
CA GLN A 23 -7.55 6.89 0.20
C GLN A 23 -6.58 6.90 1.37
N ILE A 24 -6.49 8.05 2.01
CA ILE A 24 -5.76 8.23 3.26
C ILE A 24 -6.75 8.75 4.29
N THR A 25 -6.90 8.03 5.40
CA THR A 25 -7.81 8.39 6.49
C THR A 25 -7.05 8.59 7.79
N GLU A 26 -7.42 9.60 8.54
CA GLU A 26 -6.92 9.77 9.91
C GLU A 26 -7.77 8.92 10.85
N GLN A 27 -7.11 8.10 11.66
CA GLN A 27 -7.76 7.22 12.63
C GLN A 27 -7.15 7.41 14.02
N ILE A 28 -7.96 7.12 15.03
CA ILE A 28 -7.53 7.11 16.42
C ILE A 28 -7.56 5.66 16.89
N LEU A 29 -6.38 5.12 17.23
CA LEU A 29 -6.25 3.80 17.82
C LEU A 29 -6.07 3.93 19.33
N TYR A 30 -6.82 3.12 20.08
CA TYR A 30 -6.70 3.01 21.52
C TYR A 30 -5.96 1.70 21.84
N ARG A 31 -4.67 1.81 22.16
CA ARG A 31 -3.88 0.70 22.73
C ARG A 31 -3.54 1.08 24.16
N SER A 32 -4.38 0.63 25.09
CA SER A 32 -4.29 0.98 26.52
C SER A 32 -2.85 0.92 27.04
N PRO A 33 -2.34 1.94 27.75
CA PRO A 33 -3.01 3.17 28.20
C PRO A 33 -2.93 4.34 27.20
N GLN A 34 -2.53 4.11 25.96
CA GLN A 34 -2.13 5.17 25.01
C GLN A 34 -3.14 5.37 23.88
N LYS A 35 -3.36 6.64 23.55
CA LYS A 35 -4.11 7.09 22.36
C LYS A 35 -3.11 7.40 21.24
N TRP A 36 -3.29 6.74 20.10
CA TRP A 36 -2.46 6.91 18.93
C TRP A 36 -3.28 7.56 17.83
N ARG A 37 -2.76 8.66 17.27
CA ARG A 37 -3.29 9.25 16.05
C ARG A 37 -2.49 8.68 14.89
N VAL A 38 -3.16 7.96 14.00
CA VAL A 38 -2.52 7.27 12.87
C VAL A 38 -3.15 7.71 11.56
N GLN A 39 -2.39 7.60 10.48
CA GLN A 39 -2.92 7.72 9.13
C GLN A 39 -2.99 6.32 8.53
N ALA A 40 -4.20 5.85 8.25
CA ALA A 40 -4.44 4.60 7.55
C ALA A 40 -4.46 4.87 6.04
N ILE A 41 -3.60 4.17 5.32
CA ILE A 41 -3.46 4.26 3.86
C ILE A 41 -4.13 3.03 3.27
N GLN A 42 -5.17 3.26 2.47
CA GLN A 42 -5.78 2.24 1.63
C GLN A 42 -5.18 2.34 0.23
N ALA A 43 -4.67 1.22 -0.27
CA ALA A 43 -4.02 1.14 -1.56
C ALA A 43 -4.35 -0.19 -2.25
N HIS A 44 -4.30 -0.18 -3.58
CA HIS A 44 -4.40 -1.38 -4.41
C HIS A 44 -3.08 -1.66 -5.12
N LEU A 45 -2.84 -2.95 -5.33
CA LEU A 45 -1.67 -3.45 -6.05
C LEU A 45 -2.05 -3.70 -7.51
N THR A 46 -1.25 -3.19 -8.45
CA THR A 46 -1.49 -3.36 -9.90
C THR A 46 -0.52 -4.34 -10.56
N TYR A 47 0.10 -5.23 -9.77
CA TYR A 47 1.00 -6.23 -10.33
C TYR A 47 0.24 -7.14 -11.31
N PRO A 48 0.83 -7.45 -12.47
CA PRO A 48 0.25 -8.42 -13.37
C PRO A 48 0.17 -9.78 -12.68
N ILE A 49 -0.90 -10.50 -13.01
CA ILE A 49 -1.13 -11.86 -12.56
C ILE A 49 -0.99 -12.76 -13.78
N GLU A 50 -0.15 -13.77 -13.67
CA GLU A 50 0.11 -14.75 -14.74
C GLU A 50 -0.06 -16.17 -14.21
N LEU A 51 -0.28 -17.12 -15.11
CA LEU A 51 -0.20 -18.54 -14.78
C LEU A 51 1.25 -19.01 -14.83
N CYS A 52 1.68 -19.76 -13.82
CA CYS A 52 2.97 -20.42 -13.85
C CYS A 52 2.97 -21.50 -14.95
N PRO A 53 3.91 -21.49 -15.91
CA PRO A 53 3.93 -22.47 -17.01
C PRO A 53 4.20 -23.90 -16.53
N HIS A 54 4.74 -24.08 -15.32
CA HIS A 54 5.10 -25.39 -14.77
C HIS A 54 4.00 -26.00 -13.90
N CYS A 55 3.40 -25.21 -13.00
CA CYS A 55 2.39 -25.71 -12.05
C CYS A 55 0.97 -25.17 -12.27
N HIS A 56 0.76 -24.30 -13.27
CA HIS A 56 -0.52 -23.66 -13.59
C HIS A 56 -1.17 -22.87 -12.45
N LEU A 57 -0.44 -22.62 -11.36
CA LEU A 57 -0.91 -21.75 -10.29
C LEU A 57 -0.73 -20.29 -10.67
N THR A 58 -1.67 -19.48 -10.20
CA THR A 58 -1.64 -18.02 -10.29
C THR A 58 -0.42 -17.47 -9.56
N LYS A 59 0.46 -16.78 -10.28
CA LYS A 59 1.64 -16.09 -9.73
C LYS A 59 1.50 -14.58 -9.90
N LEU A 60 1.91 -13.84 -8.87
CA LEU A 60 2.14 -12.41 -8.93
C LEU A 60 3.45 -12.15 -9.68
N VAL A 61 3.39 -11.39 -10.76
CA VAL A 61 4.59 -10.92 -11.46
C VAL A 61 5.09 -9.68 -10.74
N LYS A 62 5.98 -9.89 -9.77
CA LYS A 62 6.75 -8.79 -9.21
C LYS A 62 7.78 -8.41 -10.25
N ASN A 63 7.58 -7.30 -10.96
CA ASN A 63 8.67 -6.67 -11.69
C ASN A 63 9.74 -6.35 -10.65
N GLY A 64 10.86 -7.10 -10.71
CA GLY A 64 11.99 -6.89 -9.82
C GLY A 64 12.47 -5.44 -9.94
N PHE A 65 12.66 -4.79 -8.81
CA PHE A 65 13.47 -3.57 -8.72
C PHE A 65 14.88 -3.97 -8.30
#